data_AF-A0A9R1WLC4-F1
#
_entry.id   AF-A0A9R1WLC4-F1
#
_cell.length_a   1.000
_cell.length_b   1.000
_cell.length_c   1.000
_cell.angle_alpha   90.00
_cell.angle_beta   90.00
_cell.angle_gamma   90.00
#
_symmetry.space_group_name_H-M   'P 1'
#
loop_
_entity.id
_entity.type
_entity.pdbx_description
1 polymer ?
#
loop_
_entity_poly.entity_id
_entity_poly.type
_entity_poly.pdbx_seq_one_letter_code
_entity_poly.pdbx_strand_id
1 'polypeptide(L)'
;MIERWIITYGRHAYYFGYRLGKTSLAKHVYGLHCHEFHKSSCIEDISRMCKGKFNRLLDLQEQLCNDISKTSSIKVLDVSIYTAKIENALARKKVFLVLDDISTLVQLDALLGSKGFHPGSKVIITTKERWLTESCALFKTNINPKHVEHFLEGLHETKSRQLLCSNAFMCNHPKAGYEEVSDKLVKYCQGHPLALEVLGKSLHNRDVAYWEGFMEGLKKEISSLVNNVLKMSFDSLPTKNDKELFKHIACFFVGTDRDVSETILKACDINTRSGITNLIDKCLLSIGWNNELKMHKFEVCQESLDKPLKRSRLWCHKETLEVLKQKKGKGNLLGLALDMRMVEKEKLGASFELKTDTFSSMDRLMLLQLNYVHINRSYENFPEEIRWLSMRGFSLIYIPPGLPMQNLVALDMSYSNIESFFGCYNNPQ
;
A
#
# COMPACT_ATOMS: atom_id res chain seq x y z
N MET A 1 17.34 20.07 -4.32
CA MET A 1 16.78 20.41 -2.99
C MET A 1 17.53 19.70 -1.88
N ILE A 2 17.87 18.41 -1.99
CA ILE A 2 18.59 17.63 -0.96
C ILE A 2 20.05 18.11 -0.70
N GLU A 3 20.76 18.59 -1.74
CA GLU A 3 22.13 19.09 -1.66
C GLU A 3 22.31 20.28 -0.70
N ARG A 4 21.34 21.20 -0.61
CA ARG A 4 21.42 22.36 0.31
C ARG A 4 21.19 21.99 1.78
N TRP A 5 20.67 20.79 2.08
CA TRP A 5 20.24 20.39 3.42
C TRP A 5 21.21 19.46 4.14
N ILE A 6 22.17 18.88 3.41
CA ILE A 6 23.28 18.13 4.00
C ILE A 6 24.29 19.08 4.67
N ILE A 7 24.26 20.37 4.31
CA ILE A 7 25.20 21.43 4.70
C ILE A 7 24.70 22.25 5.91
N THR A 8 23.97 21.65 6.86
CA THR A 8 23.65 22.29 8.14
C THR A 8 24.38 21.66 9.32
N TYR A 9 24.88 22.52 10.21
CA TYR A 9 25.68 22.20 11.39
C TYR A 9 24.92 21.29 12.38
N GLY A 10 25.56 20.19 12.82
CA GLY A 10 25.08 19.31 13.91
C GLY A 10 25.20 17.81 13.61
N ARG A 11 24.90 16.95 14.60
CA ARG A 11 24.84 15.49 14.49
C ARG A 11 23.56 15.09 13.74
N HIS A 12 23.67 14.59 12.51
CA HIS A 12 22.49 14.26 11.70
C HIS A 12 22.51 12.83 11.14
N ALA A 13 21.45 12.07 11.41
CA ALA A 13 21.10 10.83 10.72
C ALA A 13 19.93 11.10 9.76
N TYR A 14 20.05 10.71 8.50
CA TYR A 14 19.02 10.91 7.49
C TYR A 14 18.47 9.56 7.04
N TYR A 15 17.15 9.44 7.07
CA TYR A 15 16.45 8.22 6.68
C TYR A 15 15.67 8.45 5.40
N PHE A 16 15.90 7.59 4.40
CA PHE A 16 15.10 7.60 3.19
C PHE A 16 14.02 6.51 3.24
N GLY A 17 12.75 6.93 3.29
CA GLY A 17 11.57 6.06 3.25
C GLY A 17 10.92 5.99 1.85
N TYR A 18 10.25 4.86 1.57
CA TYR A 18 9.51 4.50 0.33
C TYR A 18 10.32 4.29 -0.98
N ARG A 19 9.70 3.58 -1.94
CA ARG A 19 10.33 2.64 -2.89
C ARG A 19 11.05 3.24 -4.12
N LEU A 20 11.65 4.42 -4.09
CA LEU A 20 12.21 4.99 -5.33
C LEU A 20 13.58 5.64 -5.14
N GLY A 21 14.57 5.17 -5.91
CA GLY A 21 15.86 5.83 -6.08
C GLY A 21 16.73 6.00 -4.83
N LYS A 22 16.36 5.44 -3.67
CA LYS A 22 17.09 5.61 -2.40
C LYS A 22 18.56 5.27 -2.49
N THR A 23 18.86 4.07 -2.98
CA THR A 23 20.22 3.59 -3.22
C THR A 23 20.97 4.55 -4.14
N SER A 24 20.38 4.91 -5.28
CA SER A 24 21.00 5.83 -6.25
C SER A 24 21.28 7.21 -5.67
N LEU A 25 20.33 7.76 -4.90
CA LEU A 25 20.48 9.05 -4.24
C LEU A 25 21.56 8.98 -3.16
N ALA A 26 21.53 7.96 -2.30
CA ALA A 26 22.51 7.79 -1.24
C ALA A 26 23.93 7.64 -1.81
N LYS A 27 24.10 6.88 -2.89
CA LYS A 27 25.36 6.76 -3.63
C LYS A 27 25.81 8.09 -4.24
N HIS A 28 24.90 8.81 -4.89
CA HIS A 28 25.21 10.09 -5.50
C HIS A 28 25.70 11.09 -4.46
N VAL A 29 24.98 11.20 -3.35
CA VAL A 29 25.34 12.05 -2.22
C VAL A 29 26.67 11.62 -1.60
N TYR A 30 26.91 10.30 -1.47
CA TYR A 30 28.18 9.78 -1.00
C TYR A 30 29.34 10.24 -1.88
N GLY A 31 29.23 10.08 -3.20
CA GLY A 31 30.24 10.48 -4.16
C GLY A 31 30.54 11.99 -4.12
N LEU A 32 29.52 12.82 -3.88
CA LEU A 32 29.69 14.26 -3.78
C LEU A 32 30.42 14.72 -2.51
N HIS A 33 30.20 14.07 -1.36
CA HIS A 33 30.63 14.63 -0.07
C HIS A 33 31.61 13.77 0.73
N CYS A 34 31.91 12.53 0.33
CA CYS A 34 32.79 11.63 1.11
C CYS A 34 34.15 12.22 1.46
N HIS A 35 34.70 13.06 0.58
CA HIS A 35 36.00 13.71 0.74
C HIS A 35 36.03 14.84 1.79
N GLU A 36 34.86 15.34 2.24
CA GLU A 36 34.76 16.41 3.26
C GLU A 36 34.88 15.87 4.71
N PHE A 37 35.08 14.56 4.86
CA PHE A 37 35.11 13.85 6.14
C PHE A 37 36.45 13.16 6.34
N HIS A 38 36.87 12.96 7.59
CA HIS A 38 38.14 12.30 7.88
C HIS A 38 38.14 10.84 7.42
N LYS A 39 36.96 10.21 7.48
CA LYS A 39 36.72 8.84 7.07
C LYS A 39 35.32 8.73 6.50
N SER A 40 35.14 7.81 5.56
CA SER A 40 33.84 7.54 4.96
C SER A 40 33.70 6.06 4.62
N SER A 41 32.48 5.55 4.60
CA SER A 41 32.16 4.20 4.14
C SER A 41 30.77 4.18 3.52
N CYS A 42 30.59 3.34 2.51
CA CYS A 42 29.31 3.08 1.87
C CYS A 42 29.13 1.57 1.77
N ILE A 43 28.11 1.05 2.45
CA ILE A 43 27.77 -0.37 2.45
C ILE A 43 26.44 -0.55 1.76
N GLU A 44 26.45 -1.35 0.70
CA GLU A 44 25.33 -1.51 -0.21
C GLU A 44 24.57 -2.82 0.06
N ASP A 45 23.26 -2.84 -0.24
CA ASP A 45 22.44 -4.06 -0.27
C ASP A 45 22.51 -4.94 1.02
N ILE A 46 22.54 -4.31 2.20
CA ILE A 46 22.79 -5.00 3.48
C ILE A 46 21.75 -6.11 3.73
N SER A 47 20.46 -5.82 3.51
CA SER A 47 19.41 -6.83 3.68
C SER A 47 19.61 -8.04 2.79
N ARG A 48 20.15 -7.90 1.58
CA ARG A 48 20.38 -9.02 0.67
C ARG A 48 21.61 -9.81 1.10
N MET A 49 22.70 -9.12 1.47
CA MET A 49 23.95 -9.76 1.89
C MET A 49 23.79 -10.56 3.18
N CYS A 50 22.91 -10.13 4.09
CA CYS A 50 22.64 -10.85 5.34
C CYS A 50 21.64 -12.02 5.20
N LYS A 51 20.97 -12.21 4.06
CA LYS A 51 20.04 -13.34 3.87
C LYS A 51 20.80 -14.66 3.68
N GLY A 52 20.54 -15.63 4.56
CA GLY A 52 20.90 -17.05 4.34
C GLY A 52 22.20 -17.55 4.97
N LYS A 53 23.01 -16.74 5.65
CA LYS A 53 24.22 -17.20 6.40
C LYS A 53 24.56 -16.28 7.59
N PHE A 54 24.92 -16.88 8.74
CA PHE A 54 25.26 -16.17 9.98
C PHE A 54 26.53 -15.29 9.92
N ASN A 55 27.52 -15.61 9.06
CA ASN A 55 28.80 -14.90 9.03
C ASN A 55 28.83 -13.62 8.17
N ARG A 56 27.78 -13.33 7.39
CA ARG A 56 27.80 -12.19 6.47
C ARG A 56 27.70 -10.83 7.16
N LEU A 57 27.05 -10.75 8.33
CA LEU A 57 27.01 -9.51 9.12
C LEU A 57 28.39 -9.17 9.69
N LEU A 58 29.16 -10.19 10.09
CA LEU A 58 30.55 -10.03 10.52
C LEU A 58 31.42 -9.46 9.40
N ASP A 59 31.26 -9.97 8.17
CA ASP A 59 31.99 -9.45 7.00
C ASP A 59 31.71 -7.96 6.77
N LEU A 60 30.44 -7.54 6.92
CA LEU A 60 30.04 -6.13 6.79
C LEU A 60 30.61 -5.25 7.90
N GLN A 61 30.62 -5.76 9.14
CA GLN A 61 31.22 -5.05 10.26
C GLN A 61 32.74 -4.94 10.13
N GLU A 62 33.40 -5.98 9.63
CA GLU A 62 34.85 -5.97 9.34
C GLU A 62 35.15 -4.92 8.27
N GLN A 63 34.41 -4.92 7.16
CA GLN A 63 34.52 -3.90 6.11
C GLN A 63 34.34 -2.49 6.68
N LEU A 64 33.24 -2.24 7.41
CA LEU A 64 32.96 -0.94 8.02
C LEU A 64 34.10 -0.50 8.93
N CYS A 65 34.55 -1.40 9.80
CA CYS A 65 35.62 -1.14 10.75
C CYS A 65 36.91 -0.76 10.04
N ASN A 66 37.27 -1.43 8.94
CA ASN A 66 38.46 -1.16 8.15
C ASN A 66 38.38 0.18 7.40
N ASP A 67 37.21 0.55 6.89
CA ASP A 67 37.04 1.84 6.21
C ASP A 67 37.28 3.00 7.18
N ILE A 68 36.72 2.90 8.40
CA ILE A 68 36.73 3.98 9.40
C ILE A 68 37.91 3.93 10.39
N SER A 69 38.66 2.81 10.43
CA SER A 69 39.83 2.62 11.30
C SER A 69 41.09 2.30 10.49
N LYS A 70 42.23 2.93 10.81
CA LYS A 70 43.51 2.72 10.07
C LYS A 70 44.30 1.50 10.56
N THR A 71 43.82 0.78 11.57
CA THR A 71 44.61 -0.25 12.25
C THR A 71 44.42 -1.60 11.57
N SER A 72 45.53 -2.23 11.16
CA SER A 72 45.59 -3.63 10.71
C SER A 72 44.88 -4.53 11.73
N SER A 73 43.67 -4.98 11.39
CA SER A 73 42.80 -5.72 12.31
C SER A 73 43.21 -7.18 12.40
N ILE A 74 43.53 -7.66 13.60
CA ILE A 74 43.40 -9.09 13.93
C ILE A 74 41.94 -9.46 13.64
N LYS A 75 41.72 -10.50 12.82
CA LYS A 75 40.36 -11.00 12.55
C LYS A 75 39.73 -11.45 13.85
N VAL A 76 38.63 -10.79 14.22
CA VAL A 76 37.81 -11.15 15.38
C VAL A 76 36.57 -11.86 14.85
N LEU A 77 36.13 -12.93 15.51
CA LEU A 77 34.93 -13.71 15.12
C LEU A 77 33.72 -13.37 16.01
N ASP A 78 33.58 -12.11 16.44
CA ASP A 78 32.54 -11.70 17.38
C ASP A 78 31.91 -10.36 16.98
N VAL A 79 30.59 -10.37 16.82
CA VAL A 79 29.76 -9.23 16.39
C VAL A 79 29.84 -8.09 17.40
N SER A 80 29.78 -8.41 18.70
CA SER A 80 29.78 -7.42 19.78
C SER A 80 31.10 -6.66 19.87
N ILE A 81 32.22 -7.36 19.63
CA ILE A 81 33.55 -6.75 19.60
C ILE A 81 33.68 -5.79 18.42
N TYR A 82 33.19 -6.17 17.24
CA TYR A 82 33.17 -5.25 16.10
C TYR A 82 32.25 -4.06 16.33
N THR A 83 31.05 -4.26 16.88
CA THR A 83 30.14 -3.16 17.23
C THR A 83 30.85 -2.17 18.13
N ALA A 84 31.51 -2.63 19.20
CA ALA A 84 32.24 -1.75 20.11
C ALA A 84 33.40 -0.99 19.44
N LYS A 85 34.12 -1.61 18.50
CA LYS A 85 35.18 -0.96 17.70
C LYS A 85 34.60 0.12 16.79
N ILE A 86 33.51 -0.20 16.09
CA ILE A 86 32.82 0.72 15.20
C ILE A 86 32.29 1.93 15.99
N GLU A 87 31.59 1.69 17.11
CA GLU A 87 31.12 2.74 18.01
C GLU A 87 32.25 3.69 18.44
N ASN A 88 33.38 3.12 18.89
CA ASN A 88 34.52 3.92 19.35
C ASN A 88 35.12 4.75 18.21
N ALA A 89 35.15 4.23 16.98
CA ALA A 89 35.62 4.97 15.82
C ALA A 89 34.67 6.10 15.43
N LEU A 90 33.36 5.82 15.42
CA LEU A 90 32.29 6.78 15.11
C LEU A 90 32.21 7.92 16.12
N ALA A 91 32.46 7.65 17.40
CA ALA A 91 32.46 8.65 18.47
C ALA A 91 33.67 9.60 18.42
N ARG A 92 34.82 9.12 17.91
CA ARG A 92 36.11 9.85 17.94
C ARG A 92 36.45 10.57 16.64
N LYS A 93 35.86 10.20 15.52
CA LYS A 93 36.20 10.74 14.19
C LYS A 93 34.98 11.33 13.52
N LYS A 94 35.19 12.42 12.78
CA LYS A 94 34.21 12.96 11.83
C LYS A 94 34.07 12.00 10.64
N VAL A 95 32.99 11.23 10.60
CA VAL A 95 32.73 10.16 9.61
C VAL A 95 31.51 10.50 8.74
N PHE A 96 31.56 10.13 7.46
CA PHE A 96 30.38 10.06 6.61
C PHE A 96 30.04 8.61 6.23
N LEU A 97 28.87 8.14 6.63
CA LEU A 97 28.46 6.75 6.46
C LEU A 97 27.18 6.65 5.63
N VAL A 98 27.15 5.72 4.68
CA VAL A 98 25.93 5.29 3.99
C VAL A 98 25.69 3.81 4.26
N LEU A 99 24.52 3.49 4.83
CA LEU A 99 24.04 2.12 5.06
C LEU A 99 22.79 1.89 4.21
N ASP A 100 22.94 1.13 3.13
CA ASP A 100 21.87 0.90 2.16
C ASP A 100 21.08 -0.40 2.43
N ASP A 101 19.76 -0.33 2.30
CA ASP A 101 18.79 -1.42 2.42
C ASP A 101 18.87 -2.16 3.77
N ILE A 102 18.80 -1.43 4.88
CA ILE A 102 18.66 -2.02 6.23
C ILE A 102 17.22 -2.53 6.41
N SER A 103 17.06 -3.77 6.87
CA SER A 103 15.74 -4.40 7.06
C SER A 103 15.46 -4.92 8.47
N THR A 104 16.44 -4.96 9.36
CA THR A 104 16.25 -5.41 10.74
C THR A 104 17.00 -4.53 11.75
N LEU A 105 16.49 -4.47 12.99
CA LEU A 105 17.18 -3.78 14.08
C LEU A 105 18.55 -4.40 14.37
N VAL A 106 18.66 -5.73 14.27
CA VAL A 106 19.93 -6.45 14.51
C VAL A 106 21.03 -5.95 13.57
N GLN A 107 20.72 -5.70 12.29
CA GLN A 107 21.69 -5.14 11.34
C GLN A 107 22.10 -3.72 11.74
N LEU A 108 21.11 -2.89 12.07
CA LEU A 108 21.33 -1.48 12.39
C LEU A 108 22.15 -1.30 13.67
N ASP A 109 21.78 -2.00 14.74
CA ASP A 109 22.45 -1.95 16.04
C ASP A 109 23.87 -2.54 15.94
N ALA A 110 24.10 -3.56 15.12
CA ALA A 110 25.43 -4.11 14.89
C ALA A 110 26.37 -3.14 14.14
N LEU A 111 25.83 -2.31 13.24
CA LEU A 111 26.62 -1.42 12.38
C LEU A 111 26.82 -0.01 12.97
N LEU A 112 25.98 0.41 13.92
CA LEU A 112 26.08 1.75 14.51
C LEU A 112 26.24 1.75 16.04
N GLY A 113 25.80 0.69 16.72
CA GLY A 113 25.78 0.60 18.18
C GLY A 113 24.87 1.65 18.83
N SER A 114 25.24 2.13 20.01
CA SER A 114 24.41 2.97 20.89
C SER A 114 25.10 4.25 21.38
N LYS A 115 26.43 4.38 21.23
CA LYS A 115 27.21 5.51 21.80
C LYS A 115 27.09 6.84 21.05
N GLY A 116 26.51 6.83 19.84
CA GLY A 116 26.36 8.01 18.99
C GLY A 116 27.64 8.41 18.23
N PHE A 117 27.60 9.60 17.62
CA PHE A 117 28.61 10.04 16.64
C PHE A 117 29.37 11.29 17.08
N HIS A 118 30.62 11.42 16.62
CA HIS A 118 31.40 12.64 16.71
C HIS A 118 30.61 13.83 16.12
N PRO A 119 30.68 15.04 16.72
CA PRO A 119 30.08 16.23 16.15
C PRO A 119 30.53 16.49 14.70
N GLY A 120 29.57 16.75 13.81
CA GLY A 120 29.84 16.95 12.38
C GLY A 120 29.93 15.68 11.55
N SER A 121 29.80 14.49 12.14
CA SER A 121 29.56 13.24 11.40
C SER A 121 28.15 13.24 10.79
N LYS A 122 28.02 12.57 9.64
CA LYS A 122 26.75 12.41 8.92
C LYS A 122 26.53 10.92 8.64
N VAL A 123 25.30 10.45 8.80
CA VAL A 123 24.93 9.07 8.48
C VAL A 123 23.66 9.08 7.63
N ILE A 124 23.67 8.35 6.52
CA ILE A 124 22.49 8.11 5.68
C ILE A 124 22.13 6.64 5.81
N ILE A 125 20.87 6.37 6.12
CA ILE A 125 20.33 5.01 6.19
C ILE A 125 19.17 4.94 5.20
N THR A 126 19.23 3.98 4.29
CA THR A 126 18.08 3.68 3.44
C THR A 126 17.37 2.43 3.97
N THR A 127 16.05 2.51 4.07
CA THR A 127 15.24 1.38 4.53
C THR A 127 13.87 1.37 3.87
N LYS A 128 13.23 0.21 3.88
CA LYS A 128 11.82 0.04 3.53
C LYS A 128 10.92 0.07 4.77
N GLU A 129 11.50 -0.11 5.95
CA GLU A 129 10.81 -0.36 7.22
C GLU A 129 10.91 0.89 8.09
N ARG A 130 9.80 1.64 8.21
CA ARG A 130 9.79 2.90 8.98
C ARG A 130 10.11 2.68 10.45
N TRP A 131 9.53 1.65 11.06
CA TRP A 131 9.67 1.37 12.50
C TRP A 131 11.12 1.18 12.99
N LEU A 132 12.07 0.88 12.09
CA LEU A 132 13.48 0.75 12.42
C LEU A 132 14.10 2.08 12.90
N THR A 133 13.58 3.22 12.45
CA THR A 133 14.05 4.55 12.85
C THR A 133 13.60 4.90 14.26
N GLU A 134 12.42 4.42 14.67
CA GLU A 134 11.83 4.70 15.99
C GLU A 134 12.34 3.75 17.08
N SER A 135 12.77 2.54 16.70
CA SER A 135 13.06 1.45 17.65
C SER A 135 14.55 1.20 17.91
N CYS A 136 15.45 1.81 17.14
CA CYS A 136 16.90 1.61 17.25
C CYS A 136 17.47 2.10 18.59
N ALA A 137 18.47 1.38 19.10
CA ALA A 137 19.10 1.69 20.40
C ALA A 137 19.67 3.11 20.47
N LEU A 138 20.15 3.67 19.35
CA LEU A 138 20.68 5.04 19.27
C LEU A 138 19.69 6.13 19.72
N PHE A 139 18.40 5.97 19.43
CA PHE A 139 17.35 6.98 19.70
C PHE A 139 16.70 6.82 21.08
N LYS A 140 17.10 5.79 21.82
CA LYS A 140 16.66 5.53 23.19
C LYS A 140 17.64 6.08 24.23
N THR A 141 18.71 6.76 23.82
CA THR A 141 19.74 7.28 24.72
C THR A 141 19.53 8.76 25.07
N ASN A 142 20.13 9.21 26.18
CA ASN A 142 20.02 10.60 26.65
C ASN A 142 20.65 11.65 25.70
N ILE A 143 21.35 11.23 24.64
CA ILE A 143 22.00 12.11 23.67
C ILE A 143 21.51 11.76 22.27
N ASN A 144 20.22 11.98 22.03
CA ASN A 144 19.62 11.71 20.73
C ASN A 144 20.28 12.53 19.62
N PRO A 145 20.90 11.91 18.60
CA PRO A 145 21.29 12.65 17.41
C PRO A 145 20.03 13.26 16.78
N LYS A 146 20.14 14.49 16.26
CA LYS A 146 19.05 15.06 15.46
C LYS A 146 18.88 14.13 14.25
N HIS A 147 17.70 13.58 14.05
CA HIS A 147 17.43 12.77 12.86
C HIS A 147 16.34 13.43 12.04
N VAL A 148 16.43 13.28 10.74
CA VAL A 148 15.43 13.80 9.80
C VAL A 148 15.01 12.65 8.91
N GLU A 149 13.71 12.36 8.93
CA GLU A 149 13.10 11.42 8.01
C GLU A 149 12.77 12.14 6.70
N HIS A 150 13.19 11.57 5.58
CA HIS A 150 12.90 12.05 4.24
C HIS A 150 12.20 10.95 3.45
N PHE A 151 10.95 11.21 3.10
CA PHE A 151 10.21 10.34 2.20
C PHE A 151 10.58 10.71 0.76
N LEU A 152 11.05 9.73 -0.02
CA LEU A 152 11.28 9.92 -1.44
C LEU A 152 9.97 9.68 -2.19
N GLU A 153 9.44 10.76 -2.75
CA GLU A 153 8.29 10.72 -3.65
C GLU A 153 8.73 10.34 -5.08
N GLY A 154 7.73 9.94 -5.89
CA GLY A 154 7.94 9.72 -7.31
C GLY A 154 8.44 10.97 -8.03
N LEU A 155 9.13 10.77 -9.14
CA LEU A 155 9.57 11.88 -9.98
C LEU A 155 8.36 12.65 -10.51
N HIS A 156 8.41 13.97 -10.38
CA HIS A 156 7.44 14.86 -11.00
C HIS A 156 7.38 14.62 -12.53
N GLU A 157 6.23 14.86 -13.15
CA GLU A 157 5.95 14.53 -14.57
C GLU A 157 7.04 15.04 -15.52
N THR A 158 7.53 16.26 -15.29
CA THR A 158 8.64 16.87 -16.05
C THR A 158 9.95 16.10 -15.92
N LYS A 159 10.33 15.69 -14.70
CA LYS A 159 11.55 14.90 -14.45
C LYS A 159 11.41 13.46 -14.93
N SER A 160 10.21 12.91 -14.82
CA SER A 160 9.87 11.59 -15.36
C SER A 160 10.02 11.55 -16.87
N ARG A 161 9.51 12.57 -17.57
CA ARG A 161 9.66 12.73 -19.02
C ARG A 161 11.12 12.85 -19.41
N GLN A 162 11.90 13.67 -18.69
CA GLN A 162 13.34 13.80 -18.93
C GLN A 162 14.05 12.45 -18.81
N LEU A 163 13.77 11.67 -17.75
CA LEU A 163 14.41 10.38 -17.53
C LEU A 163 14.01 9.33 -18.58
N LEU A 164 12.74 9.30 -18.98
CA LEU A 164 12.29 8.41 -20.06
C LEU A 164 13.00 8.75 -21.38
N CYS A 165 12.99 10.03 -21.75
CA CYS A 165 13.58 10.52 -23.00
C CYS A 165 15.09 10.33 -23.01
N SER A 166 15.77 10.54 -21.87
CA SER A 166 17.23 10.37 -21.81
C SER A 166 17.63 8.92 -22.08
N ASN A 167 16.82 7.95 -21.64
CA ASN A 167 17.08 6.54 -21.89
C ASN A 167 16.59 6.08 -23.29
N ALA A 168 15.52 6.66 -23.81
CA ALA A 168 14.94 6.30 -25.10
C ALA A 168 15.63 6.96 -26.30
N PHE A 169 16.00 8.23 -26.17
CA PHE A 169 16.44 9.09 -27.26
C PHE A 169 17.84 9.67 -27.05
N MET A 170 18.47 9.43 -25.89
CA MET A 170 19.71 10.08 -25.47
C MET A 170 19.59 11.62 -25.42
N CYS A 171 18.38 12.13 -25.20
CA CYS A 171 18.09 13.55 -25.04
C CYS A 171 17.01 13.79 -23.96
N ASN A 172 16.92 15.00 -23.41
CA ASN A 172 16.03 15.30 -22.28
C ASN A 172 14.57 15.57 -22.67
N HIS A 173 14.23 15.47 -23.97
CA HIS A 173 12.93 15.85 -24.51
C HIS A 173 12.44 14.81 -25.51
N PRO A 174 11.12 14.62 -25.65
CA PRO A 174 10.58 13.73 -26.67
C PRO A 174 10.95 14.24 -28.07
N LYS A 175 11.13 13.32 -29.02
CA LYS A 175 11.21 13.65 -30.45
C LYS A 175 9.82 14.04 -30.97
N ALA A 176 9.78 14.83 -32.05
CA ALA A 176 8.52 15.21 -32.70
C ALA A 176 7.70 13.97 -33.08
N GLY A 177 6.42 13.95 -32.68
CA GLY A 177 5.50 12.84 -32.87
C GLY A 177 5.46 11.82 -31.72
N TYR A 178 6.39 11.89 -30.75
CA TYR A 178 6.43 11.00 -29.59
C TYR A 178 5.88 11.63 -28.31
N GLU A 179 5.45 12.90 -28.34
CA GLU A 179 5.02 13.66 -27.17
C GLU A 179 3.88 12.97 -26.44
N GLU A 180 2.81 12.61 -27.17
CA GLU A 180 1.60 12.02 -26.58
C GLU A 180 1.88 10.63 -25.98
N VAL A 181 2.59 9.77 -26.72
CA VAL A 181 2.93 8.42 -26.24
C VAL A 181 3.91 8.46 -25.07
N SER A 182 4.85 9.42 -25.06
CA SER A 182 5.76 9.65 -23.93
C SER A 182 4.99 10.12 -22.69
N ASP A 183 4.01 11.02 -22.85
CA ASP A 183 3.19 11.48 -21.73
C ASP A 183 2.30 10.37 -21.17
N LYS A 184 1.73 9.53 -22.04
CA LYS A 184 1.00 8.32 -21.63
C LYS A 184 1.90 7.37 -20.84
N LEU A 185 3.14 7.14 -21.29
CA LEU A 185 4.14 6.31 -20.60
C LEU A 185 4.57 6.89 -19.25
N VAL A 186 4.83 8.20 -19.20
CA VAL A 186 5.19 8.89 -17.96
C VAL A 186 4.07 8.79 -16.92
N LYS A 187 2.82 9.04 -17.35
CA LYS A 187 1.63 8.85 -16.51
C LYS A 187 1.49 7.41 -16.07
N TYR A 188 1.78 6.47 -16.97
CA TYR A 188 1.76 5.05 -16.69
C TYR A 188 2.79 4.65 -15.61
N CYS A 189 4.01 5.19 -15.66
CA CYS A 189 5.05 4.90 -14.66
C CYS A 189 4.83 5.59 -13.31
N GLN A 190 3.90 6.56 -13.22
CA GLN A 190 3.57 7.30 -11.99
C GLN A 190 4.81 7.82 -11.24
N GLY A 191 5.82 8.28 -11.97
CA GLY A 191 7.05 8.81 -11.38
C GLY A 191 8.05 7.77 -10.90
N HIS A 192 7.88 6.48 -11.22
CA HIS A 192 8.81 5.43 -10.80
C HIS A 192 10.11 5.44 -11.62
N PRO A 193 11.29 5.82 -11.05
CA PRO A 193 12.51 6.03 -11.83
C PRO A 193 12.99 4.79 -12.58
N LEU A 194 13.01 3.63 -11.90
CA LEU A 194 13.46 2.38 -12.53
C LEU A 194 12.54 1.93 -13.66
N ALA A 195 11.22 2.10 -13.52
CA ALA A 195 10.28 1.77 -14.58
C ALA A 195 10.53 2.66 -15.81
N LEU A 196 10.69 3.96 -15.60
CA LEU A 196 11.01 4.92 -16.67
C LEU A 196 12.33 4.57 -17.37
N GLU A 197 13.36 4.18 -16.62
CA GLU A 197 14.66 3.78 -17.16
C GLU A 197 14.57 2.50 -18.00
N VAL A 198 13.95 1.44 -17.46
CA VAL A 198 13.77 0.16 -18.14
C VAL A 198 12.95 0.33 -19.42
N LEU A 199 11.85 1.08 -19.35
CA LEU A 199 10.99 1.35 -20.51
C LEU A 199 11.72 2.20 -21.54
N GLY A 200 12.40 3.26 -21.13
CA GLY A 200 13.19 4.09 -22.04
C GLY A 200 14.24 3.27 -22.80
N LYS A 201 14.98 2.40 -22.09
CA LYS A 201 15.96 1.50 -22.72
C LYS A 201 15.31 0.49 -23.66
N SER A 202 14.17 -0.09 -23.27
CA SER A 202 13.41 -1.05 -24.09
C SER A 202 12.87 -0.43 -25.37
N LEU A 203 12.57 0.86 -25.33
CA LEU A 203 11.98 1.63 -26.42
C LEU A 203 13.02 2.37 -27.28
N HIS A 204 14.30 2.24 -26.94
CA HIS A 204 15.40 2.88 -27.64
C HIS A 204 15.43 2.47 -29.12
N ASN A 205 15.56 3.45 -30.02
CA ASN A 205 15.57 3.28 -31.48
C ASN A 205 14.32 2.60 -32.08
N ARG A 206 13.16 2.71 -31.44
CA ARG A 206 11.88 2.21 -31.96
C ARG A 206 11.00 3.35 -32.51
N ASP A 207 10.16 3.04 -33.49
CA ASP A 207 9.21 4.00 -34.07
C ASP A 207 8.00 4.27 -33.15
N VAL A 208 7.21 5.31 -33.45
CA VAL A 208 6.01 5.66 -32.67
C VAL A 208 5.01 4.51 -32.61
N ALA A 209 4.78 3.82 -33.73
CA ALA A 209 3.82 2.72 -33.81
C ALA A 209 4.18 1.57 -32.85
N TYR A 210 5.47 1.26 -32.74
CA TYR A 210 5.96 0.29 -31.77
C TYR A 210 5.72 0.76 -30.34
N TRP A 211 5.96 2.04 -30.01
CA TRP A 211 5.70 2.57 -28.67
C TRP A 211 4.22 2.45 -28.28
N GLU A 212 3.32 2.74 -29.21
CA GLU A 212 1.87 2.63 -29.01
C GLU A 212 1.44 1.17 -28.81
N GLY A 213 1.89 0.27 -29.69
CA GLY A 213 1.61 -1.17 -29.58
C GLY A 213 2.21 -1.79 -28.31
N PHE A 214 3.43 -1.39 -27.94
CA PHE A 214 4.07 -1.80 -26.69
C PHE A 214 3.28 -1.31 -25.48
N MET A 215 2.74 -0.09 -25.51
CA MET A 215 1.86 0.43 -24.46
C MET A 215 0.54 -0.34 -24.34
N GLU A 216 -0.05 -0.78 -25.45
CA GLU A 216 -1.23 -1.64 -25.43
C GLU A 216 -0.92 -3.03 -24.87
N GLY A 217 0.22 -3.61 -25.24
CA GLY A 217 0.72 -4.88 -24.72
C GLY A 217 1.01 -4.79 -23.23
N LEU A 218 1.69 -3.73 -22.80
CA LEU A 218 1.94 -3.41 -21.41
C LEU A 218 0.63 -3.34 -20.63
N LYS A 219 -0.39 -2.60 -21.07
CA LYS A 219 -1.69 -2.56 -20.35
C LYS A 219 -2.27 -3.96 -20.08
N LYS A 220 -1.99 -4.92 -20.97
CA LYS A 220 -2.36 -6.34 -20.79
C LYS A 220 -1.39 -7.08 -19.85
N GLU A 221 -0.08 -6.91 -19.97
CA GLU A 221 0.94 -7.60 -19.14
C GLU A 221 1.15 -7.03 -17.74
N ILE A 222 1.03 -5.72 -17.55
CA ILE A 222 1.12 -5.04 -16.25
C ILE A 222 0.00 -5.48 -15.35
N SER A 223 -1.18 -5.76 -15.92
CA SER A 223 -2.20 -6.46 -15.17
C SER A 223 -1.60 -7.71 -14.53
N SER A 224 -0.79 -8.50 -15.24
CA SER A 224 -0.09 -9.66 -14.67
C SER A 224 1.05 -9.31 -13.70
N LEU A 225 1.93 -8.34 -13.99
CA LEU A 225 3.08 -8.01 -13.11
C LEU A 225 2.65 -7.28 -11.84
N VAL A 226 1.75 -6.29 -11.94
CA VAL A 226 1.16 -5.60 -10.79
C VAL A 226 0.31 -6.59 -10.00
N ASN A 227 -0.50 -7.44 -10.66
CA ASN A 227 -1.18 -8.51 -9.93
C ASN A 227 -0.19 -9.46 -9.27
N ASN A 228 0.97 -9.76 -9.86
CA ASN A 228 1.99 -10.62 -9.25
C ASN A 228 2.66 -9.96 -8.05
N VAL A 229 3.02 -8.67 -8.13
CA VAL A 229 3.63 -7.93 -7.00
C VAL A 229 2.62 -7.72 -5.88
N LEU A 230 1.38 -7.32 -6.22
CA LEU A 230 0.28 -7.21 -5.26
C LEU A 230 -0.06 -8.57 -4.66
N LYS A 231 0.01 -9.64 -5.45
CA LYS A 231 -0.15 -11.01 -4.97
C LYS A 231 0.97 -11.41 -4.03
N MET A 232 2.23 -11.08 -4.31
CA MET A 232 3.30 -11.30 -3.36
C MET A 232 3.11 -10.51 -2.07
N SER A 233 2.69 -9.24 -2.14
CA SER A 233 2.37 -8.44 -0.96
C SER A 233 1.21 -9.02 -0.15
N PHE A 234 0.12 -9.42 -0.81
CA PHE A 234 -1.02 -10.08 -0.20
C PHE A 234 -0.66 -11.44 0.40
N ASP A 235 0.11 -12.26 -0.32
CA ASP A 235 0.55 -13.57 0.13
C ASP A 235 1.48 -13.45 1.34
N SER A 236 2.26 -12.37 1.42
CA SER A 236 3.12 -12.02 2.55
C SER A 236 2.40 -11.48 3.78
N LEU A 237 1.06 -11.34 3.74
CA LEU A 237 0.30 -10.89 4.89
C LEU A 237 0.43 -11.90 6.05
N PRO A 238 0.67 -11.42 7.29
CA PRO A 238 1.06 -12.29 8.41
C PRO A 238 -0.02 -13.30 8.81
N THR A 239 -1.30 -12.93 8.69
CA THR A 239 -2.41 -13.76 9.19
C THR A 239 -3.51 -13.96 8.15
N LYS A 240 -4.30 -15.03 8.34
CA LYS A 240 -5.53 -15.25 7.56
C LYS A 240 -6.53 -14.11 7.76
N ASN A 241 -6.60 -13.56 8.98
CA ASN A 241 -7.45 -12.40 9.28
C ASN A 241 -7.09 -11.18 8.41
N ASP A 242 -5.80 -10.88 8.24
CA ASP A 242 -5.36 -9.73 7.42
C ASP A 242 -5.74 -9.90 5.95
N LYS A 243 -5.71 -11.14 5.45
CA LYS A 243 -6.15 -11.49 4.10
C LYS A 243 -7.66 -11.31 3.93
N GLU A 244 -8.46 -11.70 4.92
CA GLU A 244 -9.91 -11.48 4.89
C GLU A 244 -10.27 -9.99 5.04
N LEU A 245 -9.56 -9.27 5.92
CA LEU A 245 -9.68 -7.82 6.06
C LEU A 245 -9.45 -7.10 4.74
N PHE A 246 -8.37 -7.42 4.03
CA PHE A 246 -8.08 -6.86 2.70
C PHE A 246 -9.26 -7.06 1.75
N LYS A 247 -9.80 -8.29 1.67
CA LYS A 247 -10.92 -8.61 0.77
C LYS A 247 -12.18 -7.82 1.11
N HIS A 248 -12.51 -7.70 2.40
CA HIS A 248 -13.67 -6.90 2.81
C HIS A 248 -13.50 -5.43 2.43
N ILE A 249 -12.34 -4.83 2.71
CA ILE A 249 -12.09 -3.43 2.36
C ILE A 249 -12.17 -3.24 0.85
N ALA A 250 -11.47 -4.07 0.08
CA ALA A 250 -11.43 -4.00 -1.37
C ALA A 250 -12.82 -4.08 -2.02
N CYS A 251 -13.72 -4.90 -1.46
CA CYS A 251 -15.05 -5.12 -2.02
C CYS A 251 -16.06 -4.04 -1.61
N PHE A 252 -16.02 -3.55 -0.36
CA PHE A 252 -17.13 -2.78 0.21
C PHE A 252 -16.74 -1.43 0.85
N PHE A 253 -15.48 -1.28 1.28
CA PHE A 253 -15.06 -0.15 2.11
C PHE A 253 -13.98 0.73 1.46
N VAL A 254 -13.73 0.60 0.16
CA VAL A 254 -12.87 1.58 -0.54
C VAL A 254 -13.61 2.91 -0.64
N GLY A 255 -12.97 3.97 -0.14
CA GLY A 255 -13.49 5.33 -0.10
C GLY A 255 -14.43 5.62 1.08
N THR A 256 -14.66 4.67 1.97
CA THR A 256 -15.42 4.91 3.20
C THR A 256 -14.51 5.38 4.33
N ASP A 257 -15.09 6.11 5.29
CA ASP A 257 -14.40 6.51 6.51
C ASP A 257 -13.88 5.28 7.27
N ARG A 258 -12.65 5.38 7.75
CA ARG A 258 -11.94 4.29 8.42
C ARG A 258 -12.66 3.86 9.70
N ASP A 259 -13.13 4.78 10.53
CA ASP A 259 -13.68 4.45 11.85
C ASP A 259 -15.02 3.72 11.70
N VAL A 260 -15.85 4.17 10.75
CA VAL A 260 -17.08 3.46 10.35
C VAL A 260 -16.76 2.04 9.85
N SER A 261 -15.78 1.93 8.96
CA SER A 261 -15.37 0.64 8.38
C SER A 261 -14.85 -0.31 9.45
N GLU A 262 -14.01 0.18 10.37
CA GLU A 262 -13.51 -0.60 11.50
C GLU A 262 -14.63 -1.13 12.40
N THR A 263 -15.67 -0.32 12.62
CA THR A 263 -16.80 -0.68 13.48
C THR A 263 -17.60 -1.82 12.88
N ILE A 264 -17.90 -1.74 11.57
CA ILE A 264 -18.60 -2.79 10.84
C ILE A 264 -17.78 -4.07 10.77
N LEU A 265 -16.49 -3.96 10.45
CA LEU A 265 -15.60 -5.12 10.32
C LEU A 265 -15.39 -5.86 11.64
N LYS A 266 -15.33 -5.15 12.78
CA LYS A 266 -15.30 -5.77 14.11
C LYS A 266 -16.56 -6.60 14.38
N ALA A 267 -17.74 -6.12 13.95
CA ALA A 267 -18.98 -6.88 14.08
C ALA A 267 -19.05 -8.10 13.15
N CYS A 268 -18.19 -8.14 12.13
CA CYS A 268 -17.95 -9.31 11.28
C CYS A 268 -16.84 -10.23 11.80
N ASP A 269 -16.43 -10.09 13.07
CA ASP A 269 -15.34 -10.85 13.70
C ASP A 269 -13.96 -10.69 13.00
N ILE A 270 -13.75 -9.56 12.30
CA ILE A 270 -12.47 -9.21 11.69
C ILE A 270 -11.68 -8.31 12.63
N ASN A 271 -10.46 -8.71 12.98
CA ASN A 271 -9.55 -7.88 13.76
C ASN A 271 -8.94 -6.79 12.85
N THR A 272 -9.37 -5.55 13.04
CA THR A 272 -8.95 -4.41 12.21
C THR A 272 -7.71 -3.69 12.75
N ARG A 273 -7.45 -3.73 14.06
CA ARG A 273 -6.44 -2.87 14.70
C ARG A 273 -5.03 -3.20 14.23
N SER A 274 -4.64 -4.48 14.25
CA SER A 274 -3.36 -4.91 13.71
C SER A 274 -3.40 -5.06 12.19
N GLY A 275 -4.56 -5.46 11.65
CA GLY A 275 -4.71 -5.75 10.23
C GLY A 275 -4.56 -4.52 9.35
N ILE A 276 -5.15 -3.36 9.72
CA ILE A 276 -5.03 -2.13 8.93
C ILE A 276 -3.57 -1.66 8.88
N THR A 277 -2.86 -1.69 10.01
CA THR A 277 -1.42 -1.39 10.06
C THR A 277 -0.64 -2.30 9.13
N ASN A 278 -0.89 -3.62 9.20
CA ASN A 278 -0.23 -4.60 8.32
C ASN A 278 -0.49 -4.31 6.83
N LEU A 279 -1.71 -3.92 6.46
CA LEU A 279 -2.05 -3.57 5.08
C LEU A 279 -1.34 -2.29 4.60
N ILE A 280 -1.23 -1.28 5.47
CA ILE A 280 -0.50 -0.03 5.18
C ILE A 280 1.00 -0.32 5.02
N ASP A 281 1.59 -1.10 5.92
CA ASP A 281 3.00 -1.48 5.87
C ASP A 281 3.33 -2.28 4.60
N LYS A 282 2.40 -3.12 4.14
CA LYS A 282 2.51 -3.86 2.88
C LYS A 282 2.11 -3.05 1.64
N CYS A 283 1.80 -1.77 1.81
CA CYS A 283 1.43 -0.85 0.74
C CYS A 283 0.16 -1.28 -0.03
N LEU A 284 -0.71 -2.07 0.62
CA LEU A 284 -1.98 -2.56 0.07
C LEU A 284 -3.16 -1.65 0.45
N LEU A 285 -2.93 -0.69 1.35
CA LEU A 285 -3.93 0.23 1.86
C LEU A 285 -3.25 1.55 2.18
N SER A 286 -3.96 2.66 1.98
CA SER A 286 -3.56 3.99 2.42
C SER A 286 -4.75 4.70 3.04
N ILE A 287 -4.50 5.68 3.91
CA ILE A 287 -5.55 6.50 4.52
C ILE A 287 -5.48 7.87 3.86
N GLY A 288 -6.58 8.31 3.26
CA GLY A 288 -6.71 9.63 2.70
C GLY A 288 -6.80 10.72 3.77
N TRP A 289 -6.57 11.95 3.37
CA TRP A 289 -6.75 13.17 4.17
C TRP A 289 -8.07 13.27 4.95
N ASN A 290 -9.17 12.73 4.41
CA ASN A 290 -10.49 12.71 5.04
C ASN A 290 -10.75 11.44 5.86
N ASN A 291 -9.70 10.77 6.35
CA ASN A 291 -9.78 9.48 7.06
C ASN A 291 -10.41 8.34 6.21
N GLU A 292 -10.45 8.51 4.89
CA GLU A 292 -11.03 7.55 3.95
C GLU A 292 -10.05 6.43 3.60
N LEU A 293 -10.52 5.18 3.56
CA LEU A 293 -9.72 4.03 3.14
C LEU A 293 -9.47 4.06 1.63
N LYS A 294 -8.21 4.07 1.20
CA LYS A 294 -7.82 4.09 -0.22
C LYS A 294 -7.03 2.85 -0.60
N MET A 295 -7.53 2.17 -1.62
CA MET A 295 -6.85 1.07 -2.31
C MET A 295 -6.64 1.43 -3.77
N HIS A 296 -5.57 0.94 -4.38
CA HIS A 296 -5.34 1.11 -5.80
C HIS A 296 -6.35 0.25 -6.59
N LYS A 297 -6.91 0.81 -7.66
CA LYS A 297 -8.01 0.23 -8.45
C LYS A 297 -7.74 -1.21 -8.97
N PHE A 298 -6.49 -1.64 -9.04
CA PHE A 298 -6.06 -2.97 -9.47
C PHE A 298 -6.00 -4.03 -8.34
N GLU A 299 -6.10 -3.62 -7.08
CA GLU A 299 -6.04 -4.49 -5.89
C GLU A 299 -7.33 -5.27 -5.64
N VAL A 300 -8.45 -4.81 -6.20
CA VAL A 300 -9.80 -5.39 -6.03
C VAL A 300 -9.98 -6.72 -6.77
N CYS A 301 -8.99 -7.15 -7.58
CA CYS A 301 -9.13 -8.28 -8.50
C CYS A 301 -8.74 -9.66 -7.94
N GLN A 302 -8.36 -9.83 -6.66
CA GLN A 302 -7.86 -11.14 -6.22
C GLN A 302 -8.92 -12.24 -6.06
N GLU A 303 -10.17 -11.92 -5.70
CA GLU A 303 -11.26 -12.91 -5.78
C GLU A 303 -11.71 -13.17 -7.23
N SER A 304 -11.18 -12.44 -8.22
CA SER A 304 -11.68 -12.47 -9.59
C SER A 304 -11.25 -13.70 -10.41
N LEU A 305 -10.28 -14.49 -9.94
CA LEU A 305 -9.83 -15.69 -10.67
C LEU A 305 -10.83 -16.85 -10.57
N ASP A 306 -11.72 -16.85 -9.56
CA ASP A 306 -12.79 -17.83 -9.44
C ASP A 306 -14.08 -17.36 -10.16
N LYS A 307 -14.85 -18.34 -10.66
CA LYS A 307 -16.18 -18.11 -11.25
C LYS A 307 -17.04 -17.28 -10.28
N PRO A 308 -17.82 -16.29 -10.74
CA PRO A 308 -18.60 -15.41 -9.86
C PRO A 308 -19.48 -16.16 -8.85
N LEU A 309 -20.07 -17.29 -9.25
CA LEU A 309 -20.92 -18.15 -8.39
C LEU A 309 -20.18 -18.88 -7.26
N LYS A 310 -18.85 -18.87 -7.23
CA LYS A 310 -18.04 -19.50 -6.19
C LYS A 310 -17.45 -18.49 -5.19
N ARG A 311 -17.61 -17.19 -5.44
CA ARG A 311 -17.07 -16.14 -4.58
C ARG A 311 -17.90 -16.01 -3.30
N SER A 312 -17.22 -15.73 -2.19
CA SER A 312 -17.89 -15.37 -0.94
C SER A 312 -18.32 -13.91 -0.91
N ARG A 313 -17.82 -13.05 -1.82
CA ARG A 313 -18.21 -11.64 -1.91
C ARG A 313 -18.57 -11.29 -3.35
N LEU A 314 -19.70 -10.62 -3.53
CA LEU A 314 -20.14 -10.12 -4.83
C LEU A 314 -20.22 -8.60 -4.77
N TRP A 315 -19.31 -7.91 -5.46
CA TRP A 315 -19.24 -6.45 -5.47
C TRP A 315 -19.41 -5.84 -6.87
N CYS A 316 -19.19 -6.64 -7.93
CA CYS A 316 -19.43 -6.22 -9.30
C CYS A 316 -20.95 -6.13 -9.54
N HIS A 317 -21.48 -4.93 -9.69
CA HIS A 317 -22.94 -4.71 -9.74
C HIS A 317 -23.64 -5.44 -10.89
N LYS A 318 -23.01 -5.53 -12.07
CA LYS A 318 -23.54 -6.29 -13.22
C LYS A 318 -23.62 -7.79 -12.92
N GLU A 319 -22.54 -8.38 -12.43
CA GLU A 319 -22.49 -9.80 -12.05
C GLU A 319 -23.48 -10.09 -10.92
N THR A 320 -23.54 -9.20 -9.93
CA THR A 320 -24.46 -9.30 -8.78
C THR A 320 -25.91 -9.32 -9.27
N LEU A 321 -26.28 -8.42 -10.19
CA LEU A 321 -27.60 -8.37 -10.79
C LEU A 321 -27.95 -9.67 -11.52
N GLU A 322 -27.02 -10.24 -12.29
CA GLU A 322 -27.22 -11.53 -12.98
C GLU A 322 -27.40 -12.70 -12.00
N VAL A 323 -26.59 -12.75 -10.94
CA VAL A 323 -26.71 -13.78 -9.90
C VAL A 323 -28.05 -13.70 -9.18
N LEU A 324 -28.51 -12.48 -8.86
CA LEU A 324 -29.81 -12.24 -8.24
C LEU A 324 -30.97 -12.62 -9.18
N LYS A 325 -30.90 -12.27 -10.47
CA LYS A 325 -31.90 -12.67 -11.48
C LYS A 325 -32.03 -14.18 -11.61
N GLN A 326 -30.91 -14.89 -11.54
CA GLN A 326 -30.88 -16.35 -11.70
C GLN A 326 -31.21 -17.10 -10.40
N LYS A 327 -31.31 -16.43 -9.24
CA LYS A 327 -31.47 -17.05 -7.91
C LYS A 327 -30.40 -18.12 -7.61
N LYS A 328 -29.15 -17.91 -8.06
CA LYS A 328 -28.07 -18.92 -8.00
C LYS A 328 -27.01 -18.68 -6.92
N GLY A 329 -27.21 -17.77 -5.98
CA GLY A 329 -26.29 -17.58 -4.85
C GLY A 329 -26.45 -18.70 -3.80
N LYS A 330 -25.43 -19.55 -3.63
CA LYS A 330 -25.45 -20.66 -2.66
C LYS A 330 -24.56 -20.35 -1.45
N GLY A 331 -25.11 -20.44 -0.23
CA GLY A 331 -24.55 -20.84 1.08
C GLY A 331 -23.24 -20.24 1.64
N ASN A 332 -22.33 -19.71 0.83
CA ASN A 332 -21.02 -19.22 1.27
C ASN A 332 -20.85 -17.71 1.06
N LEU A 333 -21.92 -17.00 0.71
CA LEU A 333 -21.87 -15.57 0.43
C LEU A 333 -21.89 -14.78 1.74
N LEU A 334 -20.80 -14.07 2.01
CA LEU A 334 -20.59 -13.20 3.17
C LEU A 334 -20.97 -11.75 2.89
N GLY A 335 -20.88 -11.32 1.62
CA GLY A 335 -21.23 -9.95 1.26
C GLY A 335 -21.74 -9.79 -0.17
N LEU A 336 -22.66 -8.83 -0.36
CA LEU A 336 -23.28 -8.53 -1.64
C LEU A 336 -23.46 -7.02 -1.81
N ALA A 337 -23.05 -6.47 -2.96
CA ALA A 337 -23.26 -5.07 -3.30
C ALA A 337 -23.87 -4.87 -4.70
N LEU A 338 -25.02 -4.21 -4.71
CA LEU A 338 -25.74 -3.76 -5.89
C LEU A 338 -26.08 -2.28 -5.75
N ASP A 339 -25.59 -1.46 -6.67
CA ASP A 339 -26.04 -0.08 -6.88
C ASP A 339 -26.62 0.01 -8.29
N MET A 340 -27.92 0.25 -8.40
CA MET A 340 -28.61 0.26 -9.71
C MET A 340 -28.11 1.39 -10.61
N ARG A 341 -27.66 2.52 -10.06
CA ARG A 341 -27.09 3.63 -10.86
C ARG A 341 -25.78 3.24 -11.54
N MET A 342 -25.08 2.25 -11.01
CA MET A 342 -23.85 1.71 -11.61
C MET A 342 -24.13 0.69 -12.72
N VAL A 343 -25.37 0.18 -12.81
CA VAL A 343 -25.85 -0.68 -13.90
C VAL A 343 -26.41 0.17 -15.05
N GLU A 344 -27.10 1.26 -14.74
CA GLU A 344 -27.86 2.12 -15.66
C GLU A 344 -27.03 2.82 -16.77
N LYS A 345 -25.71 2.95 -16.61
CA LYS A 345 -24.85 3.60 -17.64
C LYS A 345 -24.71 2.79 -18.94
N GLU A 346 -25.11 1.53 -18.97
CA GLU A 346 -25.04 0.69 -20.18
C GLU A 346 -26.31 -0.17 -20.34
N LYS A 347 -27.34 0.41 -20.98
CA LYS A 347 -28.50 -0.25 -21.62
C LYS A 347 -29.14 -1.44 -20.87
N LEU A 348 -30.16 -1.17 -20.05
CA LEU A 348 -31.24 -2.11 -19.76
C LEU A 348 -32.55 -1.31 -19.57
N GLY A 349 -33.42 -1.32 -20.58
CA GLY A 349 -34.72 -0.64 -20.57
C GLY A 349 -35.81 -1.35 -19.75
N ALA A 350 -35.45 -2.03 -18.66
CA ALA A 350 -36.40 -2.75 -17.82
C ALA A 350 -36.13 -2.47 -16.34
N SER A 351 -37.15 -2.02 -15.61
CA SER A 351 -37.14 -1.89 -14.16
C SER A 351 -36.89 -3.26 -13.53
N PHE A 352 -35.74 -3.44 -12.88
CA PHE A 352 -35.45 -4.66 -12.13
C PHE A 352 -36.07 -4.53 -10.73
N GLU A 353 -37.04 -5.39 -10.45
CA GLU A 353 -37.59 -5.56 -9.10
C GLU A 353 -36.98 -6.80 -8.45
N LEU A 354 -36.44 -6.62 -7.25
CA LEU A 354 -35.90 -7.71 -6.47
C LEU A 354 -37.01 -8.38 -5.66
N LYS A 355 -37.16 -9.70 -5.84
CA LYS A 355 -38.06 -10.52 -5.03
C LYS A 355 -37.41 -10.89 -3.70
N THR A 356 -38.19 -11.00 -2.66
CA THR A 356 -37.69 -11.10 -1.28
C THR A 356 -37.23 -12.50 -0.91
N ASP A 357 -37.72 -13.51 -1.63
CA ASP A 357 -37.23 -14.90 -1.57
C ASP A 357 -35.81 -15.08 -2.16
N THR A 358 -35.23 -14.03 -2.74
CA THR A 358 -33.88 -14.09 -3.34
C THR A 358 -32.80 -14.32 -2.29
N PHE A 359 -33.00 -13.87 -1.05
CA PHE A 359 -32.01 -13.98 0.02
C PHE A 359 -32.17 -15.21 0.91
N SER A 360 -33.25 -15.97 0.76
CA SER A 360 -33.57 -17.09 1.65
C SER A 360 -32.52 -18.21 1.64
N SER A 361 -31.65 -18.28 0.62
CA SER A 361 -30.54 -19.24 0.52
C SER A 361 -29.17 -18.66 0.88
N MET A 362 -29.13 -17.45 1.48
CA MET A 362 -27.92 -16.69 1.82
C MET A 362 -27.81 -16.46 3.34
N ASP A 363 -27.83 -17.56 4.09
CA ASP A 363 -27.81 -17.63 5.55
C ASP A 363 -26.58 -16.99 6.22
N ARG A 364 -25.44 -16.94 5.52
CA ARG A 364 -24.17 -16.39 6.04
C ARG A 364 -23.89 -14.94 5.64
N LEU A 365 -24.88 -14.24 5.07
CA LEU A 365 -24.71 -12.90 4.53
C LEU A 365 -24.59 -11.86 5.66
N MET A 366 -23.46 -11.17 5.74
CA MET A 366 -23.17 -10.20 6.80
C MET A 366 -23.14 -8.75 6.29
N LEU A 367 -22.75 -8.55 5.02
CA LEU A 367 -22.60 -7.24 4.40
C LEU A 367 -23.56 -7.13 3.21
N LEU A 368 -24.53 -6.22 3.28
CA LEU A 368 -25.53 -6.06 2.22
C LEU A 368 -25.66 -4.60 1.79
N GLN A 369 -25.36 -4.33 0.52
CA GLN A 369 -25.59 -3.05 -0.12
C GLN A 369 -26.58 -3.21 -1.28
N LEU A 370 -27.70 -2.50 -1.19
CA LEU A 370 -28.82 -2.48 -2.13
C LEU A 370 -29.24 -1.03 -2.39
N ASN A 371 -28.39 -0.28 -3.08
CA ASN A 371 -28.62 1.14 -3.35
C ASN A 371 -29.51 1.32 -4.59
N TYR A 372 -30.55 2.13 -4.46
CA TYR A 372 -31.53 2.44 -5.50
C TYR A 372 -32.20 1.17 -6.07
N VAL A 373 -32.35 0.14 -5.23
CA VAL A 373 -33.00 -1.13 -5.59
C VAL A 373 -34.45 -1.10 -5.12
N HIS A 374 -35.38 -1.40 -6.03
CA HIS A 374 -36.79 -1.59 -5.69
C HIS A 374 -37.03 -3.04 -5.24
N ILE A 375 -37.54 -3.21 -4.02
CA ILE A 375 -37.88 -4.50 -3.43
C ILE A 375 -39.39 -4.59 -3.31
N ASN A 376 -39.99 -5.65 -3.87
CA ASN A 376 -41.43 -5.85 -3.91
C ASN A 376 -41.89 -6.78 -2.77
N ARG A 377 -43.05 -6.48 -2.16
CA ARG A 377 -43.83 -7.31 -1.21
C ARG A 377 -43.46 -7.27 0.28
N SER A 378 -42.36 -7.89 0.72
CA SER A 378 -42.13 -8.12 2.17
C SER A 378 -40.64 -8.22 2.56
N TYR A 379 -40.23 -7.62 3.67
CA TYR A 379 -38.85 -7.67 4.16
C TYR A 379 -38.56 -8.85 5.10
N GLU A 380 -39.54 -9.73 5.35
CA GLU A 380 -39.48 -10.79 6.37
C GLU A 380 -38.44 -11.90 6.10
N ASN A 381 -37.96 -12.03 4.86
CA ASN A 381 -37.00 -13.07 4.45
C ASN A 381 -35.56 -12.56 4.32
N PHE A 382 -35.24 -11.43 4.95
CA PHE A 382 -33.88 -10.91 4.97
C PHE A 382 -32.96 -11.77 5.86
N PRO A 383 -31.68 -11.94 5.50
CA PRO A 383 -30.73 -12.71 6.32
C PRO A 383 -30.54 -12.10 7.71
N GLU A 384 -30.66 -12.93 8.75
CA GLU A 384 -30.58 -12.48 10.15
C GLU A 384 -29.15 -12.12 10.60
N GLU A 385 -28.13 -12.61 9.90
CA GLU A 385 -26.72 -12.39 10.24
C GLU A 385 -26.14 -11.08 9.68
N ILE A 386 -26.97 -10.18 9.15
CA ILE A 386 -26.51 -8.90 8.62
C ILE A 386 -25.93 -8.02 9.74
N ARG A 387 -24.70 -7.53 9.53
CA ARG A 387 -23.99 -6.57 10.39
C ARG A 387 -24.00 -5.17 9.79
N TRP A 388 -24.02 -5.06 8.46
CA TRP A 388 -24.13 -3.79 7.75
C TRP A 388 -25.13 -3.87 6.61
N LEU A 389 -26.02 -2.87 6.58
CA LEU A 389 -27.05 -2.72 5.57
C LEU A 389 -26.97 -1.31 4.97
N SER A 390 -26.74 -1.21 3.67
CA SER A 390 -26.82 0.04 2.91
C SER A 390 -27.96 -0.05 1.91
N MET A 391 -28.92 0.84 2.04
CA MET A 391 -30.10 0.95 1.18
C MET A 391 -30.30 2.42 0.79
N ARG A 392 -29.29 3.01 0.16
CA ARG A 392 -29.40 4.41 -0.27
C ARG A 392 -30.49 4.58 -1.32
N GLY A 393 -31.26 5.67 -1.26
CA GLY A 393 -32.39 5.85 -2.17
C GLY A 393 -33.53 4.88 -1.90
N PHE A 394 -33.72 4.49 -0.63
CA PHE A 394 -34.83 3.62 -0.22
C PHE A 394 -36.16 4.29 -0.54
N SER A 395 -37.08 3.52 -1.13
CA SER A 395 -38.30 4.05 -1.73
C SER A 395 -39.46 4.25 -0.74
N LEU A 396 -39.42 3.62 0.44
CA LEU A 396 -40.48 3.79 1.45
C LEU A 396 -40.18 4.97 2.37
N ILE A 397 -41.26 5.55 2.90
CA ILE A 397 -41.21 6.64 3.88
C ILE A 397 -41.02 6.14 5.33
N TYR A 398 -41.02 4.83 5.55
CA TYR A 398 -40.79 4.24 6.87
C TYR A 398 -39.94 2.98 6.77
N ILE A 399 -39.28 2.63 7.87
CA ILE A 399 -38.51 1.40 7.96
C ILE A 399 -39.45 0.21 8.18
N PRO A 400 -39.45 -0.80 7.30
CA PRO A 400 -40.33 -1.95 7.43
C PRO A 400 -39.93 -2.83 8.62
N PRO A 401 -40.90 -3.35 9.41
CA PRO A 401 -40.63 -4.09 10.64
C PRO A 401 -39.94 -5.44 10.41
N GLY A 402 -39.99 -5.98 9.19
CA GLY A 402 -39.34 -7.24 8.83
C GLY A 402 -37.82 -7.13 8.61
N LEU A 403 -37.21 -5.94 8.68
CA LEU A 403 -35.76 -5.81 8.53
C LEU A 403 -35.01 -6.35 9.78
N PRO A 404 -33.93 -7.11 9.59
CA PRO A 404 -33.17 -7.70 10.68
C PRO A 404 -32.32 -6.63 11.37
N MET A 405 -32.81 -6.12 12.50
CA MET A 405 -32.10 -5.08 13.28
C MET A 405 -31.23 -5.63 14.39
N GLN A 406 -31.44 -6.89 14.81
CA GLN A 406 -30.84 -7.45 16.03
C GLN A 406 -29.31 -7.47 16.01
N ASN A 407 -28.71 -7.81 14.87
CA ASN A 407 -27.26 -7.92 14.70
C ASN A 407 -26.63 -6.74 13.94
N LEU A 408 -27.46 -5.76 13.56
CA LEU A 408 -27.06 -4.67 12.69
C LEU A 408 -26.28 -3.61 13.49
N VAL A 409 -25.05 -3.29 13.06
CA VAL A 409 -24.22 -2.25 13.69
C VAL A 409 -24.16 -0.96 12.88
N ALA A 410 -24.51 -1.02 11.60
CA ALA A 410 -24.57 0.15 10.74
C ALA A 410 -25.68 0.02 9.69
N LEU A 411 -26.51 1.06 9.62
CA LEU A 411 -27.60 1.21 8.66
C LEU A 411 -27.42 2.52 7.89
N ASP A 412 -27.26 2.43 6.57
CA ASP A 412 -27.17 3.60 5.70
C ASP A 412 -28.37 3.64 4.76
N MET A 413 -29.35 4.49 5.09
CA MET A 413 -30.49 4.80 4.22
C MET A 413 -30.43 6.23 3.69
N SER A 414 -29.23 6.77 3.44
CA SER A 414 -29.06 8.11 2.89
C SER A 414 -29.81 8.28 1.56
N TYR A 415 -30.24 9.50 1.26
CA TYR A 415 -30.99 9.83 0.02
C TYR A 415 -32.36 9.16 -0.09
N SER A 416 -32.94 8.72 1.03
CA SER A 416 -34.29 8.15 1.12
C SER A 416 -35.28 9.17 1.68
N ASN A 417 -36.58 8.94 1.48
CA ASN A 417 -37.65 9.82 1.98
C ASN A 417 -38.20 9.34 3.33
N ILE A 418 -37.35 8.82 4.21
CA ILE A 418 -37.80 8.22 5.48
C ILE A 418 -38.23 9.32 6.45
N GLU A 419 -39.48 9.23 6.90
CA GLU A 419 -40.12 10.11 7.86
C GLU A 419 -40.28 9.43 9.23
N SER A 420 -40.37 8.09 9.28
CA SER A 420 -40.50 7.34 10.55
C SER A 420 -39.68 6.04 10.62
N PHE A 421 -39.21 5.70 11.81
CA PHE A 421 -38.40 4.50 12.08
C PHE A 421 -39.23 3.24 12.32
N PHE A 422 -40.54 3.38 12.53
CA PHE A 422 -41.48 2.29 12.69
C PHE A 422 -42.78 2.68 11.98
N GLY A 423 -43.38 1.75 11.24
CA GLY A 423 -44.75 1.91 10.78
C GLY A 423 -45.64 2.03 12.01
N CYS A 424 -46.10 3.23 12.35
CA CYS A 424 -47.11 3.40 13.37
C CYS A 424 -48.34 2.61 12.92
N TYR A 425 -48.63 1.50 13.59
CA TYR A 425 -49.97 0.94 13.59
C TYR A 425 -50.87 1.97 14.30
N ASN A 426 -51.39 2.92 13.53
CA ASN A 426 -52.65 3.54 13.89
C ASN A 426 -53.70 2.44 13.74
N ASN A 427 -53.97 1.69 14.81
CA ASN A 427 -55.25 1.01 14.94
C ASN A 427 -56.30 2.10 15.13
N PRO A 428 -57.22 2.34 14.18
CA PRO A 428 -58.42 3.10 14.46
C PRO A 428 -59.45 2.12 15.02
N GLN A 429 -59.72 2.29 16.31
CA GLN A 429 -60.84 1.74 17.12
C GLN A 429 -60.70 0.32 17.65
#